data_AF-A0A956UC34-F1
#
_entry.id   AF-A0A956UC34-F1
#
_cell.length_a   1.000
_cell.length_b   1.000
_cell.length_c   1.000
_cell.angle_alpha   90.00
_cell.angle_beta   90.00
_cell.angle_gamma   90.00
#
_symmetry.space_group_name_H-M   'P 1'
#
loop_
_entity.id
_entity.type
_entity.pdbx_description
1 polymer ?
#
loop_
_entity_poly.entity_id
_entity_poly.type
_entity_poly.pdbx_seq_one_letter_code
_entity_poly.pdbx_strand_id
1 'polypeptide(L)'
;MRETKGEDPLVVILRSVKALDESKIQEAVKESSTVGMTLESTLAIKGELARSTLNLCADAAAAVRAGSMTLDLAIRAVRLCNHESCSLDEAVGKLKGRHKATITV
;
A
#
# COMPACT_ATOMS: atom_id res chain seq x y z
N MET A 1 -3.51 -23.43 -3.18
CA MET A 1 -2.12 -23.36 -2.69
C MET A 1 -2.02 -22.10 -1.85
N ARG A 2 -1.61 -22.21 -0.58
CA ARG A 2 -1.62 -21.11 0.41
C ARG A 2 -0.29 -20.37 0.32
N GLU A 3 -0.30 -19.15 -0.20
CA GLU A 3 0.91 -18.34 -0.33
C GLU A 3 1.28 -17.72 1.02
N THR A 4 2.31 -18.32 1.62
CA THR A 4 3.44 -17.71 2.34
C THR A 4 3.19 -16.43 3.14
N LYS A 5 3.15 -16.64 4.46
CA LYS A 5 3.72 -15.92 5.60
C LYS A 5 4.84 -14.86 5.34
N GLY A 6 4.60 -13.92 4.44
CA GLY A 6 5.26 -12.62 4.38
C GLY A 6 4.21 -11.57 4.67
N GLU A 7 4.49 -10.63 5.58
CA GLU A 7 3.55 -9.55 5.88
C GLU A 7 3.16 -8.85 4.56
N ASP A 8 1.86 -8.84 4.24
CA ASP A 8 1.40 -8.39 2.93
C ASP A 8 1.84 -6.92 2.73
N PRO A 9 2.46 -6.57 1.60
CA PRO A 9 2.96 -5.21 1.38
C PRO A 9 1.86 -4.15 1.57
N LEU A 10 0.60 -4.52 1.28
CA LEU A 10 -0.56 -3.68 1.56
C LEU A 10 -0.71 -3.34 3.05
N VAL A 11 -0.56 -4.31 3.95
CA VAL A 11 -0.65 -4.14 5.41
C VAL A 11 0.36 -3.10 5.87
N VAL A 12 1.60 -3.25 5.40
CA VAL A 12 2.70 -2.36 5.80
C VAL A 12 2.46 -0.94 5.30
N ILE A 13 1.99 -0.79 4.06
CA ILE A 13 1.66 0.52 3.47
C ILE A 13 0.52 1.18 4.24
N LEU A 14 -0.61 0.49 4.45
CA LEU A 14 -1.77 0.99 5.17
C LEU A 14 -1.41 1.47 6.58
N ARG A 15 -0.64 0.66 7.31
CA ARG A 15 -0.12 0.99 8.64
C ARG A 15 0.80 2.22 8.58
N SER A 16 1.70 2.25 7.62
CA SER A 16 2.71 3.31 7.50
C SER A 16 2.11 4.66 7.15
N VAL A 17 1.03 4.69 6.39
CA VAL A 17 0.38 5.95 5.99
C VAL A 17 -0.73 6.37 6.95
N LYS A 18 -0.95 5.60 8.04
CA LYS A 18 -2.05 5.77 8.99
C LYS A 18 -3.43 5.86 8.30
N ALA A 19 -3.57 5.14 7.19
CA ALA A 19 -4.84 5.07 6.45
C ALA A 19 -5.91 4.30 7.24
N LEU A 20 -5.47 3.34 8.06
CA LEU A 20 -6.34 2.52 8.88
C LEU A 20 -5.67 2.20 10.22
N ASP A 21 -6.47 2.11 11.29
CA ASP A 21 -6.00 1.70 12.60
C ASP A 21 -5.44 0.27 12.58
N GLU A 22 -4.39 0.05 13.37
CA GLU A 22 -3.73 -1.26 13.47
C GLU A 22 -4.70 -2.36 13.92
N SER A 23 -5.62 -2.07 14.85
CA SER A 23 -6.65 -3.03 15.27
C SER A 23 -7.52 -3.48 14.10
N LYS A 24 -7.99 -2.55 13.26
CA LYS A 24 -8.83 -2.85 12.10
C LYS A 24 -8.09 -3.65 11.04
N ILE A 25 -6.81 -3.33 10.83
CA ILE A 25 -5.92 -4.10 9.94
C ILE A 25 -5.77 -5.53 10.47
N GLN A 26 -5.50 -5.71 11.76
CA GLN A 26 -5.36 -7.03 12.38
C GLN A 26 -6.65 -7.86 12.30
N GLU A 27 -7.80 -7.23 12.55
CA GLU A 27 -9.11 -7.88 12.38
C GLU A 27 -9.31 -8.34 10.93
N ALA A 28 -9.06 -7.46 9.97
CA ALA A 28 -9.21 -7.79 8.55
C ALA A 28 -8.23 -8.90 8.11
N VAL A 29 -7.01 -8.94 8.62
CA VAL A 29 -6.02 -10.03 8.37
C VAL A 29 -6.49 -11.36 8.97
N LYS A 30 -7.09 -11.30 10.16
CA LYS A 30 -7.63 -12.49 10.83
C LYS A 30 -8.85 -13.04 10.09
N GLU A 31 -9.75 -12.16 9.65
CA GLU A 31 -10.91 -12.53 8.85
C GLU A 31 -10.52 -13.03 7.47
N SER A 32 -9.61 -12.37 6.77
CA SER A 32 -9.14 -12.81 5.45
C SER A 32 -8.55 -14.23 5.53
N SER A 33 -7.82 -14.53 6.61
CA SER A 33 -7.29 -15.88 6.89
C SER A 33 -8.38 -16.90 7.23
N THR A 34 -9.48 -16.46 7.87
CA THR A 34 -10.60 -17.32 8.29
C THR A 34 -11.53 -17.64 7.12
N VAL A 35 -11.85 -16.63 6.32
CA VAL A 35 -12.76 -16.71 5.17
C VAL A 35 -12.02 -17.20 3.92
N GLY A 36 -10.69 -17.15 3.90
CA GLY A 36 -9.87 -17.52 2.75
C GLY A 36 -9.91 -16.48 1.62
N MET A 37 -10.14 -15.22 1.96
CA MET A 37 -10.17 -14.09 1.03
C MET A 37 -8.88 -13.27 1.08
N THR A 38 -8.67 -12.40 0.10
CA THR A 38 -7.57 -11.42 0.16
C THR A 38 -7.90 -10.31 1.13
N LEU A 39 -6.88 -9.75 1.78
CA LEU A 39 -7.05 -8.63 2.71
C LEU A 39 -7.73 -7.43 2.04
N GLU A 40 -7.39 -7.14 0.78
CA GLU A 40 -8.07 -6.13 -0.06
C GLU A 40 -9.58 -6.35 -0.09
N SER A 41 -10.02 -7.58 -0.38
CA SER A 41 -11.44 -7.91 -0.46
C SER A 41 -12.12 -7.76 0.90
N THR A 42 -11.49 -8.26 1.97
CA THR A 42 -12.03 -8.14 3.32
C THR A 42 -12.16 -6.68 3.75
N LEU A 43 -11.14 -5.84 3.51
CA LEU A 43 -11.17 -4.41 3.82
C LEU A 43 -12.22 -3.66 2.99
N ALA A 44 -12.36 -4.00 1.70
CA ALA A 44 -13.38 -3.43 0.83
C ALA A 44 -14.80 -3.78 1.32
N ILE A 45 -15.03 -5.03 1.71
CA ILE A 45 -16.31 -5.50 2.24
C ILE A 45 -16.65 -4.80 3.56
N LYS A 46 -15.67 -4.67 4.45
CA LYS A 46 -15.86 -4.00 5.73
C LYS A 46 -16.17 -2.50 5.58
N GLY A 47 -15.78 -1.87 4.49
CA GLY A 47 -16.02 -0.44 4.26
C GLY A 47 -15.26 0.49 5.21
N GLU A 48 -14.27 -0.06 5.92
CA GLU A 48 -13.49 0.64 6.96
C GLU A 48 -12.49 1.65 6.39
N LEU A 49 -12.26 1.59 5.08
CA LEU A 49 -11.35 2.48 4.34
C LEU A 49 -12.06 3.03 3.11
N ALA A 50 -11.77 4.30 2.79
CA ALA A 50 -12.21 4.89 1.53
C ALA A 50 -11.67 4.07 0.33
N ARG A 51 -12.54 3.76 -0.63
CA ARG A 51 -12.17 3.00 -1.85
C ARG A 51 -10.99 3.62 -2.59
N SER A 52 -10.89 4.94 -2.64
CA SER A 52 -9.76 5.64 -3.27
C SER A 52 -8.43 5.33 -2.57
N THR A 53 -8.40 5.33 -1.24
CA THR A 53 -7.20 5.00 -0.45
C THR A 53 -6.88 3.52 -0.53
N LEU A 54 -7.89 2.65 -0.55
CA LEU A 54 -7.70 1.21 -0.71
C LEU A 54 -7.06 0.91 -2.07
N ASN A 55 -7.61 1.47 -3.16
CA ASN A 55 -7.05 1.32 -4.51
C ASN A 55 -5.62 1.84 -4.57
N LEU A 56 -5.34 3.01 -3.99
CA LEU A 56 -4.00 3.58 -3.97
C LEU A 56 -2.97 2.64 -3.29
N CYS A 57 -3.34 2.07 -2.13
CA CYS A 57 -2.48 1.13 -1.42
C CYS A 57 -2.37 -0.21 -2.15
N ALA A 58 -3.45 -0.67 -2.79
CA ALA A 58 -3.50 -1.88 -3.59
C ALA A 58 -2.60 -1.78 -4.82
N ASP A 59 -2.68 -0.68 -5.56
CA ASP A 59 -1.82 -0.42 -6.72
C ASP A 59 -0.34 -0.37 -6.30
N ALA A 60 -0.04 0.30 -5.18
CA ALA A 60 1.31 0.36 -4.63
C ALA A 60 1.82 -1.04 -4.22
N ALA A 61 1.00 -1.81 -3.52
CA ALA A 61 1.31 -3.19 -3.13
C ALA A 61 1.49 -4.11 -4.35
N ALA A 62 0.64 -3.98 -5.37
CA ALA A 62 0.73 -4.72 -6.62
C ALA A 62 2.03 -4.40 -7.36
N ALA A 63 2.42 -3.13 -7.41
CA ALA A 63 3.68 -2.73 -8.02
C ALA A 63 4.92 -3.23 -7.26
N VAL A 64 4.83 -3.36 -5.93
CA VAL A 64 5.86 -4.04 -5.11
C VAL A 64 5.92 -5.53 -5.42
N ARG A 65 4.77 -6.21 -5.47
CA ARG A 65 4.68 -7.64 -5.83
C ARG A 65 5.20 -7.91 -7.24
N ALA A 66 4.96 -6.99 -8.17
CA ALA A 66 5.48 -7.05 -9.54
C ALA A 66 6.98 -6.72 -9.65
N GLY A 67 7.65 -6.29 -8.57
CA GLY A 67 9.06 -5.90 -8.59
C GLY A 67 9.33 -4.57 -9.28
N SER A 68 8.30 -3.79 -9.63
CA SER A 68 8.45 -2.47 -10.26
C SER A 68 8.93 -1.40 -9.27
N MET A 69 8.68 -1.60 -7.97
CA MET A 69 9.12 -0.74 -6.88
C MET A 69 9.40 -1.54 -5.60
N THR A 70 10.14 -0.95 -4.67
CA THR A 70 10.36 -1.52 -3.34
C THR A 70 9.24 -1.12 -2.38
N LEU A 71 9.03 -1.90 -1.32
CA LEU A 71 8.03 -1.63 -0.28
C LEU A 71 8.20 -0.22 0.32
N ASP A 72 9.45 0.16 0.56
CA ASP A 72 9.78 1.49 1.06
C ASP A 72 9.40 2.61 0.06
N LEU A 73 9.64 2.40 -1.24
CA LEU A 73 9.21 3.34 -2.27
C LEU A 73 7.68 3.47 -2.32
N ALA A 74 6.97 2.36 -2.20
CA ALA A 74 5.50 2.35 -2.13
C ALA A 74 4.97 3.13 -0.94
N ILE A 75 5.53 2.94 0.26
CA ILE A 75 5.18 3.70 1.47
C ILE A 75 5.40 5.20 1.25
N ARG A 76 6.55 5.58 0.69
CA ARG A 76 6.85 6.99 0.38
C ARG A 76 5.88 7.55 -0.66
N ALA A 77 5.56 6.80 -1.70
CA ALA A 77 4.64 7.21 -2.76
C ALA A 77 3.24 7.47 -2.19
N VAL A 78 2.69 6.51 -1.44
CA VAL A 78 1.36 6.67 -0.82
C VAL A 78 1.34 7.84 0.18
N ARG A 79 2.39 8.03 0.98
CA ARG A 79 2.51 9.20 1.86
C ARG A 79 2.55 10.51 1.08
N LEU A 80 3.28 10.54 -0.04
CA LEU A 80 3.38 11.72 -0.89
C LEU A 80 2.03 12.03 -1.56
N CYS A 81 1.34 11.03 -2.08
CA CYS A 81 -0.03 11.17 -2.58
C CYS A 81 -0.97 11.77 -1.54
N ASN A 82 -0.86 11.31 -0.28
CA ASN A 82 -1.71 11.79 0.81
C ASN A 82 -1.37 13.23 1.22
N HIS A 83 -0.14 13.70 0.98
CA HIS A 83 0.30 15.05 1.34
C HIS A 83 0.16 16.06 0.18
N GLU A 84 0.45 15.66 -1.06
CA GLU A 84 0.41 16.51 -2.25
C GLU A 84 -0.88 16.33 -3.08
N SER A 85 -1.81 15.44 -2.67
CA SER A 85 -3.01 15.09 -3.45
C SER A 85 -2.69 14.70 -4.90
N CYS A 86 -1.59 13.97 -5.11
CA CYS A 86 -1.15 13.50 -6.43
C CYS A 86 -1.45 12.00 -6.63
N SER A 87 -1.44 11.56 -7.88
CA SER A 87 -1.70 10.14 -8.22
C SER A 87 -0.52 9.25 -7.85
N LEU A 88 -0.73 7.95 -7.64
CA LEU A 88 0.36 7.01 -7.34
C LEU A 88 1.45 7.05 -8.42
N ASP A 89 1.04 7.08 -9.69
CA ASP A 89 1.95 7.16 -10.82
C ASP A 89 2.82 8.44 -10.77
N GLU A 90 2.21 9.59 -10.47
CA GLU A 90 2.94 10.85 -10.30
C GLU A 90 3.90 10.80 -9.12
N ALA A 91 3.47 10.27 -7.98
CA ALA A 91 4.32 10.16 -6.80
C ALA A 91 5.51 9.22 -7.05
N VAL A 92 5.27 8.07 -7.68
CA VAL A 92 6.32 7.12 -8.07
C VAL A 92 7.24 7.73 -9.12
N GLY A 93 6.70 8.44 -10.10
CA GLY A 93 7.46 9.17 -11.11
C GLY A 93 8.35 10.26 -10.50
N LYS A 94 7.82 11.03 -9.53
CA LYS A 94 8.60 12.01 -8.76
C LYS A 94 9.69 11.31 -7.94
N LEU A 95 9.39 10.22 -7.25
CA LEU A 95 10.37 9.51 -6.42
C LEU A 95 11.46 8.82 -7.25
N LYS A 96 11.10 8.17 -8.37
CA LYS A 96 12.04 7.56 -9.33
C LYS A 96 12.84 8.62 -10.09
N GLY A 97 12.19 9.71 -10.51
CA GLY A 97 12.83 10.82 -11.23
C GLY A 97 13.79 11.62 -10.35
N ARG A 98 13.49 11.77 -9.06
CA ARG A 98 14.32 12.53 -8.11
C ARG A 98 15.62 11.82 -7.72
N HIS A 99 15.74 10.52 -7.97
CA HIS A 99 17.05 9.83 -7.92
C HIS A 99 18.04 10.34 -8.99
N LYS A 100 17.58 10.99 -10.07
CA LYS A 100 18.49 11.65 -11.04
C LYS A 100 18.91 13.06 -10.63
N ALA A 101 18.23 13.70 -9.67
CA ALA A 101 18.43 15.11 -9.34
C ALA A 101 19.23 15.36 -8.04
N THR A 102 19.75 14.31 -7.40
CA THR A 102 20.74 14.44 -6.31
C THR A 102 22.12 14.01 -6.81
N ILE A 103 22.55 14.62 -7.91
CA ILE A 103 23.98 14.78 -8.17
C ILE A 103 24.31 16.17 -7.65
N THR A 104 25.00 16.16 -6.51
CA THR A 104 25.68 17.26 -5.84
C THR A 104 26.24 18.29 -6.84
N VAL A 105 25.91 19.56 -6.61
CA VAL A 105 26.79 20.69 -6.98
C VAL A 105 27.39 21.26 -5.71
#